data_AF-A0A954H6I2-F1
#
_entry.id   AF-A0A954H6I2-F1
#
_cell.length_a   1.000
_cell.length_b   1.000
_cell.length_c   1.000
_cell.angle_alpha   90.00
_cell.angle_beta   90.00
_cell.angle_gamma   90.00
#
_symmetry.space_group_name_H-M   'P 1'
#
loop_
_entity.id
_entity.type
_entity.pdbx_description
1 polymer ?
#
loop_
_entity_poly.entity_id
_entity_poly.type
_entity_poly.pdbx_seq_one_letter_code
_entity_poly.pdbx_strand_id
1 'polypeptide(L)'
;RGELNQQCRTLGEVMRSAGYGTYAVGKWHVTKSVKPDGPKDNWPLQRGFDRFYGTIHGAGSFFDPNSLTRDNQQISPFADPEYNPETYYYTDAISDHAVRFIQEHQKQTPERPFLMYVAYTAAHWPMHALPEDIAKYKGRFDAGYDQIRADRLKRMRELGVVSPSAEMSPPA
;
A
#
# COMPACT_ATOMS: atom_id res chain seq x y z
N ARG A 1 -12.11 8.93 -10.99
CA ARG A 1 -12.04 7.89 -9.94
C ARG A 1 -12.18 6.53 -10.62
N GLY A 2 -11.32 5.57 -10.30
CA GLY A 2 -11.36 4.23 -10.90
C GLY A 2 -12.49 3.38 -10.35
N GLU A 3 -13.01 2.47 -11.18
CA GLU A 3 -13.90 1.38 -10.80
C GLU A 3 -13.47 0.15 -11.58
N LEU A 4 -13.16 -0.96 -10.90
CA LEU A 4 -12.95 -2.21 -11.61
C LEU A 4 -14.28 -2.66 -12.21
N ASN A 5 -14.28 -2.95 -13.50
CA ASN A 5 -15.42 -3.57 -14.14
C ASN A 5 -15.55 -5.05 -13.74
N GLN A 6 -16.64 -5.68 -14.18
CA GLN A 6 -16.95 -7.10 -13.98
C GLN A 6 -16.58 -7.97 -15.20
N GLN A 7 -15.97 -7.37 -16.23
CA GLN A 7 -15.54 -8.04 -17.46
C GLN A 7 -14.07 -8.50 -17.38
N CYS A 8 -13.33 -8.08 -16.37
CA CYS A 8 -12.02 -8.60 -16.03
C CYS A 8 -12.04 -9.26 -14.65
N ARG A 9 -11.28 -10.35 -14.50
CA ARG A 9 -11.02 -11.00 -13.22
C ARG A 9 -9.78 -10.37 -12.59
N THR A 10 -9.83 -10.12 -11.28
CA THR A 10 -8.62 -9.78 -10.53
C THR A 10 -7.73 -11.01 -10.36
N LEU A 11 -6.45 -10.79 -10.08
CA LEU A 11 -5.55 -11.88 -9.66
C LEU A 11 -6.09 -12.59 -8.41
N GLY A 12 -6.67 -11.85 -7.46
CA GLY A 12 -7.30 -12.43 -6.27
C GLY A 12 -8.40 -13.43 -6.62
N GLU A 13 -9.33 -13.07 -7.52
CA GLU A 13 -10.42 -13.95 -7.95
C GLU A 13 -9.89 -15.26 -8.56
N VAL A 14 -8.88 -15.15 -9.43
CA VAL A 14 -8.23 -16.31 -10.07
C VAL A 14 -7.55 -17.19 -9.03
N MET A 15 -6.68 -16.62 -8.18
CA MET A 15 -5.89 -17.38 -7.21
C MET A 15 -6.79 -18.05 -6.15
N ARG A 16 -7.84 -17.35 -5.70
CA ARG A 16 -8.83 -17.91 -4.78
C ARG A 16 -9.53 -19.12 -5.38
N SER A 17 -9.94 -19.05 -6.65
CA SER A 17 -10.55 -20.20 -7.34
C SER A 17 -9.58 -21.39 -7.52
N ALA A 18 -8.27 -21.13 -7.56
CA ALA A 18 -7.22 -22.14 -7.61
C ALA A 18 -6.84 -22.71 -6.23
N GLY A 19 -7.58 -22.35 -5.17
CA GLY A 19 -7.41 -22.90 -3.82
C GLY A 19 -6.38 -22.16 -2.96
N TYR A 20 -5.90 -20.99 -3.36
CA TYR A 20 -4.99 -20.19 -2.54
C TYR A 20 -5.74 -19.47 -1.41
N GLY A 21 -5.08 -19.28 -0.27
CA GLY A 21 -5.45 -18.20 0.65
C GLY A 21 -5.12 -16.85 0.01
N THR A 22 -6.00 -15.86 0.09
CA THR A 22 -5.82 -14.58 -0.60
C THR A 22 -5.90 -13.42 0.37
N TYR A 23 -4.85 -12.62 0.43
CA TYR A 23 -4.71 -11.56 1.43
C TYR A 23 -4.28 -10.26 0.76
N ALA A 24 -4.87 -9.15 1.18
CA ALA A 24 -4.51 -7.83 0.71
C ALA A 24 -4.28 -6.89 1.89
N VAL A 25 -3.23 -6.08 1.82
CA VAL A 25 -2.99 -4.99 2.75
C VAL A 25 -2.61 -3.70 2.02
N GLY A 26 -3.02 -2.57 2.59
CA GLY A 26 -2.73 -1.24 2.07
C GLY A 26 -3.81 -0.66 1.16
N LYS A 27 -3.40 0.02 0.10
CA LYS A 27 -4.27 0.83 -0.75
C LYS A 27 -5.01 0.01 -1.80
N TRP A 28 -6.34 0.18 -1.85
CA TRP A 28 -7.19 -0.40 -2.89
C TRP A 28 -7.42 0.56 -4.07
N HIS A 29 -8.03 1.72 -3.83
CA HIS A 29 -8.18 2.84 -4.79
C HIS A 29 -8.87 2.56 -6.14
N VAL A 30 -9.57 1.45 -6.26
CA VAL A 30 -10.26 1.09 -7.51
C VAL A 30 -11.77 0.96 -7.33
N THR A 31 -12.33 1.72 -6.37
CA THR A 31 -13.77 1.75 -6.03
C THR A 31 -14.30 3.19 -6.10
N LYS A 32 -15.50 3.42 -6.65
CA LYS A 32 -16.11 4.77 -6.63
C LYS A 32 -16.66 5.16 -5.26
N SER A 33 -17.36 4.23 -4.60
CA SER A 33 -17.98 4.45 -3.30
C SER A 33 -17.06 4.02 -2.16
N VAL A 34 -16.77 4.95 -1.26
CA VAL A 34 -15.95 4.72 -0.06
C VAL A 34 -16.74 4.94 1.23
N LYS A 35 -18.06 5.14 1.14
CA LYS A 35 -18.89 5.37 2.33
C LYS A 35 -19.10 4.05 3.10
N PRO A 36 -19.12 4.07 4.44
CA PRO A 36 -19.35 2.88 5.25
C PRO A 36 -20.65 2.13 4.91
N ASP A 37 -21.71 2.88 4.62
CA ASP A 37 -23.06 2.42 4.27
C ASP A 37 -23.29 2.25 2.77
N GLY A 38 -22.29 2.57 1.94
CA GLY A 38 -22.39 2.47 0.49
C GLY A 38 -22.17 1.05 -0.06
N PRO A 39 -22.31 0.88 -1.39
CA PRO A 39 -22.01 -0.37 -2.08
C PRO A 39 -20.56 -0.82 -1.86
N LYS A 40 -20.38 -2.12 -1.63
CA LYS A 40 -19.08 -2.79 -1.39
C LYS A 40 -18.77 -3.87 -2.43
N ASP A 41 -19.56 -3.95 -3.49
CA ASP A 41 -19.42 -4.90 -4.61
C ASP A 41 -18.04 -4.90 -5.25
N ASN A 42 -17.31 -3.79 -5.10
CA ASN A 42 -15.96 -3.64 -5.61
C ASN A 42 -14.92 -3.34 -4.50
N TRP A 43 -15.17 -3.82 -3.27
CA TRP A 43 -14.18 -3.86 -2.20
C TRP A 43 -13.33 -5.14 -2.28
N PRO A 44 -12.16 -5.21 -1.63
CA PRO A 44 -11.22 -6.32 -1.77
C PRO A 44 -11.85 -7.71 -1.53
N LEU A 45 -12.72 -7.83 -0.51
CA LEU A 45 -13.36 -9.12 -0.18
C LEU A 45 -14.30 -9.63 -1.29
N GLN A 46 -14.95 -8.71 -1.99
CA GLN A 46 -15.79 -9.03 -3.14
C GLN A 46 -14.97 -9.27 -4.42
N ARG A 47 -13.70 -8.87 -4.42
CA ARG A 47 -12.78 -8.97 -5.55
C ARG A 47 -11.66 -9.99 -5.32
N GLY A 48 -11.99 -11.05 -4.60
CA GLY A 48 -11.20 -12.27 -4.53
C GLY A 48 -10.14 -12.32 -3.44
N PHE A 49 -10.21 -11.45 -2.44
CA PHE A 49 -9.38 -11.54 -1.24
C PHE A 49 -10.19 -12.09 -0.05
N ASP A 50 -9.61 -13.00 0.73
CA ASP A 50 -10.24 -13.56 1.93
C ASP A 50 -10.12 -12.61 3.14
N ARG A 51 -9.02 -11.85 3.22
CA ARG A 51 -8.81 -10.81 4.25
C ARG A 51 -8.28 -9.52 3.67
N PHE A 52 -8.61 -8.41 4.31
CA PHE A 52 -8.13 -7.09 3.95
C PHE A 52 -7.76 -6.25 5.18
N TYR A 53 -6.69 -5.46 5.07
CA TYR A 53 -6.46 -4.34 5.97
C TYR A 53 -5.90 -3.15 5.19
N GLY A 54 -6.63 -2.04 5.16
CA GLY A 54 -6.11 -0.83 4.54
C GLY A 54 -7.21 0.12 4.07
N THR A 55 -6.91 0.91 3.07
CA THR A 55 -7.78 2.02 2.65
C THR A 55 -8.48 1.70 1.34
N ILE A 56 -9.79 1.96 1.30
CA ILE A 56 -10.56 1.87 0.05
C ILE A 56 -10.27 3.09 -0.84
N HIS A 57 -10.10 4.26 -0.24
CA HIS A 57 -9.72 5.49 -0.92
C HIS A 57 -8.25 5.50 -1.36
N GLY A 58 -7.87 6.50 -2.17
CA GLY A 58 -6.57 6.53 -2.84
C GLY A 58 -5.46 7.28 -2.13
N ALA A 59 -5.80 8.10 -1.15
CA ALA A 59 -4.87 8.93 -0.42
C ALA A 59 -5.49 9.31 0.92
N GLY A 60 -4.65 9.48 1.93
CA GLY A 60 -5.07 9.81 3.29
C GLY A 60 -3.86 10.10 4.16
N SER A 61 -4.11 10.58 5.38
CA SER A 61 -3.06 10.75 6.37
C SER A 61 -2.40 9.41 6.69
N PHE A 62 -1.09 9.41 6.88
CA PHE A 62 -0.35 8.23 7.34
C PHE A 62 -0.53 7.98 8.85
N PHE A 63 -1.12 8.93 9.58
CA PHE A 63 -1.43 8.80 11.01
C PHE A 63 -2.93 8.61 11.27
N ASP A 64 -3.78 9.04 10.33
CA ASP A 64 -5.24 8.92 10.40
C ASP A 64 -5.84 8.67 9.01
N PRO A 65 -5.58 7.48 8.43
CA PRO A 65 -6.02 7.16 7.07
C PRO A 65 -7.54 7.13 6.97
N ASN A 66 -8.09 7.94 6.04
CA ASN A 66 -9.52 7.90 5.75
C ASN A 66 -9.91 6.54 5.15
N SER A 67 -11.16 6.11 5.39
CA SER A 67 -11.66 4.83 4.89
C SER A 67 -10.82 3.60 5.29
N LEU A 68 -10.02 3.71 6.35
CA LEU A 68 -9.31 2.56 6.90
C LEU A 68 -10.33 1.47 7.21
N THR A 69 -10.05 0.27 6.74
CA THR A 69 -10.99 -0.84 6.71
C THR A 69 -10.24 -2.10 7.10
N ARG A 70 -10.79 -2.83 8.05
CA ARG A 70 -10.47 -4.23 8.28
C ARG A 70 -11.57 -5.07 7.64
N ASP A 71 -11.17 -5.93 6.73
CA ASP A 71 -12.07 -6.77 5.94
C ASP A 71 -13.13 -5.91 5.23
N ASN A 72 -14.39 -5.93 5.69
CA ASN A 72 -15.48 -5.11 5.15
C ASN A 72 -16.04 -4.07 6.13
N GLN A 73 -15.33 -3.84 7.25
CA GLN A 73 -15.70 -2.88 8.27
C GLN A 73 -14.72 -1.70 8.28
N GLN A 74 -15.24 -0.50 8.08
CA GLN A 74 -14.45 0.71 8.32
C GLN A 74 -14.19 0.88 9.81
N ILE A 75 -12.95 1.23 10.12
CA ILE A 75 -12.40 1.38 11.46
C ILE A 75 -11.61 2.69 11.54
N SER A 76 -11.24 3.09 12.76
CA SER A 76 -10.31 4.19 13.00
C SER A 76 -9.07 3.62 13.71
N PRO A 77 -7.85 4.08 13.38
CA PRO A 77 -6.65 3.66 14.10
C PRO A 77 -6.70 3.98 15.60
N PHE A 78 -7.52 4.95 16.02
CA PHE A 78 -7.67 5.36 17.42
C PHE A 78 -8.78 4.62 18.17
N ALA A 79 -9.59 3.81 17.48
CA ALA A 79 -10.73 3.10 18.05
C ALA A 79 -10.71 1.60 17.72
N ASP A 80 -9.58 1.10 17.23
CA ASP A 80 -9.41 -0.28 16.81
C ASP A 80 -8.75 -1.11 17.94
N PRO A 81 -9.52 -1.94 18.67
CA PRO A 81 -8.98 -2.70 19.78
C PRO A 81 -8.03 -3.83 19.34
N GLU A 82 -8.04 -4.23 18.06
CA GLU A 82 -7.17 -5.31 17.59
C GLU A 82 -5.79 -4.83 17.12
N TYR A 83 -5.61 -3.52 16.93
CA TYR A 83 -4.34 -2.93 16.53
C TYR A 83 -4.21 -1.52 17.10
N ASN A 84 -3.55 -1.43 18.26
CA ASN A 84 -3.37 -0.20 19.01
C ASN A 84 -1.89 -0.01 19.39
N PRO A 85 -1.02 0.29 18.41
CA PRO A 85 0.38 0.61 18.69
C PRO A 85 0.48 1.93 19.47
N GLU A 86 1.60 2.14 20.17
CA GLU A 86 1.86 3.42 20.86
C GLU A 86 1.82 4.62 19.89
N THR A 87 2.35 4.44 18.69
CA THR A 87 2.24 5.39 17.59
C THR A 87 1.74 4.67 16.35
N TYR A 88 0.59 5.09 15.84
CA TYR A 88 0.07 4.57 14.58
C TYR A 88 0.79 5.24 13.41
N TYR A 89 1.45 4.44 12.57
CA TYR A 89 1.98 4.87 11.28
C TYR A 89 1.59 3.88 10.19
N TYR A 90 0.93 4.36 9.13
CA TYR A 90 0.21 3.50 8.21
C TYR A 90 1.14 2.56 7.41
N THR A 91 2.37 2.98 7.11
CA THR A 91 3.37 2.09 6.47
C THR A 91 3.69 0.88 7.36
N ASP A 92 3.81 1.10 8.67
CA ASP A 92 4.10 0.04 9.63
C ASP A 92 2.87 -0.84 9.82
N ALA A 93 1.68 -0.25 9.96
CA ALA A 93 0.43 -0.98 10.07
C ALA A 93 0.18 -1.92 8.87
N ILE A 94 0.51 -1.49 7.65
CA ILE A 94 0.45 -2.36 6.45
C ILE A 94 1.38 -3.57 6.61
N SER A 95 2.61 -3.35 7.06
CA SER A 95 3.62 -4.40 7.26
C SER A 95 3.22 -5.37 8.37
N ASP A 96 2.78 -4.85 9.51
CA ASP A 96 2.34 -5.63 10.66
C ASP A 96 1.15 -6.51 10.31
N HIS A 97 0.16 -5.97 9.58
CA HIS A 97 -0.98 -6.75 9.12
C HIS A 97 -0.59 -7.79 8.06
N ALA A 98 0.39 -7.52 7.19
CA ALA A 98 0.91 -8.54 6.28
C ALA A 98 1.53 -9.70 7.05
N VAL A 99 2.39 -9.40 8.04
CA VAL A 99 3.01 -10.41 8.91
C VAL A 99 1.95 -11.19 9.68
N ARG A 100 0.96 -10.50 10.26
CA ARG A 100 -0.17 -11.12 10.95
C ARG A 100 -0.91 -12.11 10.04
N PHE A 101 -1.25 -11.73 8.81
CA PHE A 101 -1.94 -12.62 7.87
C PHE A 101 -1.09 -13.83 7.48
N ILE A 102 0.23 -13.67 7.30
CA ILE A 102 1.14 -14.80 7.05
C ILE A 102 1.15 -15.76 8.24
N GLN A 103 1.25 -15.25 9.47
CA GLN A 103 1.24 -16.05 10.68
C GLN A 103 -0.10 -16.78 10.88
N GLU A 104 -1.22 -16.09 10.65
CA GLU A 104 -2.56 -16.67 10.71
C GLU A 104 -2.73 -17.77 9.65
N HIS A 105 -2.26 -17.54 8.42
CA HIS A 105 -2.30 -18.53 7.35
C HIS A 105 -1.51 -19.79 7.71
N GLN A 106 -0.27 -19.64 8.19
CA GLN A 106 0.57 -20.77 8.60
C GLN A 106 -0.07 -21.58 9.74
N LYS A 107 -0.76 -20.92 10.66
CA LYS A 107 -1.44 -21.59 11.78
C LYS A 107 -2.71 -22.33 11.35
N GLN A 108 -3.49 -21.74 10.43
CA GLN A 108 -4.82 -22.23 10.07
C GLN A 108 -4.81 -23.20 8.89
N THR A 109 -4.00 -22.92 7.87
CA THR A 109 -3.95 -23.70 6.63
C THR A 109 -2.50 -23.85 6.13
N PRO A 110 -1.60 -24.50 6.89
CA PRO A 110 -0.16 -24.56 6.57
C PRO A 110 0.16 -25.21 5.21
N GLU A 111 -0.65 -26.17 4.77
CA GLU A 111 -0.46 -26.90 3.50
C GLU A 111 -1.03 -26.15 2.29
N ARG A 112 -1.80 -25.08 2.52
CA ARG A 112 -2.40 -24.29 1.45
C ARG A 112 -1.39 -23.21 1.03
N PRO A 113 -1.20 -22.91 -0.25
CA PRO A 113 -0.39 -21.75 -0.65
C PRO A 113 -1.20 -20.45 -0.46
N PHE A 114 -0.52 -19.30 -0.44
CA PHE A 114 -1.17 -17.99 -0.38
C PHE A 114 -0.68 -16.98 -1.43
N LEU A 115 -1.57 -16.06 -1.78
CA LEU A 115 -1.27 -14.80 -2.46
C LEU A 115 -1.32 -13.67 -1.41
N MET A 116 -0.27 -12.88 -1.32
CA MET A 116 -0.24 -11.65 -0.52
C MET A 116 -0.04 -10.44 -1.43
N TYR A 117 -1.03 -9.55 -1.46
CA TYR A 117 -0.94 -8.26 -2.14
C TYR A 117 -0.60 -7.16 -1.12
N VAL A 118 0.61 -6.61 -1.20
CA VAL A 118 1.07 -5.54 -0.30
C VAL A 118 1.20 -4.24 -1.09
N ALA A 119 0.29 -3.30 -0.84
CA ALA A 119 0.20 -2.04 -1.57
C ALA A 119 0.38 -0.84 -0.65
N TYR A 120 1.62 -0.44 -0.41
CA TYR A 120 1.91 0.75 0.39
C TYR A 120 1.31 2.02 -0.21
N THR A 121 0.93 2.96 0.66
CA THR A 121 0.63 4.34 0.24
C THR A 121 1.87 5.21 0.16
N ALA A 122 2.96 4.86 0.87
CA ALA A 122 4.23 5.56 0.78
C ALA A 122 4.77 5.55 -0.67
N ALA A 123 5.32 6.63 -1.23
CA ALA A 123 5.51 7.97 -0.66
C ALA A 123 4.50 8.99 -1.23
N HIS A 124 3.23 8.62 -1.33
CA HIS A 124 2.17 9.50 -1.82
C HIS A 124 1.91 10.65 -0.84
N TRP A 125 1.38 11.78 -1.34
CA TRP A 125 0.97 12.89 -0.49
C TRP A 125 -0.20 12.50 0.44
N PRO A 126 -0.31 13.13 1.64
CA PRO A 126 0.62 14.10 2.23
C PRO A 126 1.98 13.47 2.60
N MET A 127 3.06 14.27 2.51
CA MET A 127 4.44 13.81 2.74
C MET A 127 4.72 13.63 4.24
N HIS A 128 4.15 12.57 4.82
CA HIS A 128 4.35 12.20 6.21
C HIS A 128 5.44 11.11 6.34
N ALA A 129 6.32 11.30 7.31
CA ALA A 129 7.29 10.31 7.76
C ALA A 129 7.50 10.48 9.26
N LEU A 130 8.06 9.46 9.91
CA LEU A 130 8.40 9.54 11.33
C LEU A 130 9.53 10.57 11.56
N PRO A 131 9.53 11.31 12.68
CA PRO A 131 10.54 12.33 12.96
C PRO A 131 11.98 11.83 12.84
N GLU A 132 12.25 10.61 13.32
CA GLU A 132 13.56 9.95 13.24
C GLU A 132 13.97 9.62 11.81
N ASP A 133 13.01 9.32 10.93
CA ASP A 133 13.28 9.09 9.51
C ASP A 133 13.56 10.40 8.78
N ILE A 134 12.81 11.46 9.09
CA ILE A 134 13.07 12.81 8.55
C ILE A 134 14.48 13.28 8.96
N ALA A 135 14.86 13.06 10.22
CA ALA A 135 16.15 13.50 10.76
C ALA A 135 17.34 12.91 9.99
N LYS A 136 17.25 11.67 9.48
CA LYS A 136 18.31 11.02 8.68
C LYS A 136 18.66 11.79 7.40
N TYR A 137 17.74 12.59 6.88
CA TYR A 137 17.91 13.32 5.62
C TYR A 137 18.18 14.82 5.81
N LYS A 138 18.42 15.29 7.04
CA LYS A 138 18.79 16.69 7.28
C LYS A 138 20.06 17.06 6.50
N GLY A 139 19.98 18.11 5.67
CA GLY A 139 21.08 18.54 4.81
C GLY A 139 21.21 17.78 3.49
N ARG A 140 20.58 16.59 3.35
CA ARG A 140 20.77 15.71 2.18
C ARG A 140 20.29 16.35 0.88
N PHE A 141 19.29 17.20 0.96
CA PHE A 141 18.61 17.81 -0.19
C PHE A 141 18.83 19.33 -0.31
N ASP A 142 19.74 19.90 0.48
CA ASP A 142 20.01 21.36 0.50
C ASP A 142 20.56 21.88 -0.83
N ALA A 143 21.20 21.02 -1.64
CA ALA A 143 21.69 21.36 -2.98
C ALA A 143 20.57 21.57 -4.01
N GLY A 144 19.31 21.29 -3.66
CA GLY A 144 18.15 21.53 -4.53
C GLY A 144 17.95 20.49 -5.63
N TYR A 145 16.82 20.63 -6.33
CA TYR A 145 16.31 19.65 -7.30
C TYR A 145 17.30 19.37 -8.44
N ASP A 146 17.89 20.41 -9.05
CA ASP A 146 18.73 20.25 -10.24
C ASP A 146 19.99 19.42 -9.96
N GLN A 147 20.65 19.68 -8.83
CA GLN A 147 21.83 18.90 -8.42
C GLN A 147 21.45 17.45 -8.12
N ILE A 148 20.39 17.22 -7.34
CA ILE A 148 19.91 15.86 -7.02
C ILE A 148 19.57 15.10 -8.30
N ARG A 149 18.95 15.77 -9.26
CA ARG A 149 18.57 15.20 -10.55
C ARG A 149 19.80 14.82 -11.38
N ALA A 150 20.80 15.69 -11.46
CA ALA A 150 22.09 15.40 -12.09
C ALA A 150 22.79 14.19 -11.45
N ASP A 151 22.85 14.15 -10.12
CA ASP A 151 23.45 13.06 -9.36
C ASP A 151 22.72 11.72 -9.60
N ARG A 152 21.39 11.74 -9.67
CA ARG A 152 20.59 10.54 -9.99
C ARG A 152 20.91 10.00 -11.39
N LEU A 153 20.99 10.86 -12.41
CA LEU A 153 21.35 10.40 -13.76
C LEU A 153 22.76 9.81 -13.80
N LYS A 154 23.72 10.49 -13.18
CA LYS A 154 25.09 9.97 -13.04
C LYS A 154 25.09 8.58 -12.40
N ARG A 155 24.38 8.41 -11.27
CA ARG A 155 24.28 7.13 -10.57
C ARG A 155 23.58 6.05 -11.39
N MET A 156 22.52 6.39 -12.12
CA MET A 156 21.83 5.44 -13.00
C MET A 156 22.74 4.93 -14.13
N ARG A 157 23.63 5.78 -14.67
CA ARG A 157 24.65 5.36 -15.66
C ARG A 157 25.70 4.45 -15.03
N GLU A 158 26.22 4.80 -13.85
CA GLU A 158 27.18 3.95 -13.11
C GLU A 158 26.61 2.56 -12.78
N LEU A 159 25.31 2.49 -12.48
CA LEU A 159 24.61 1.24 -12.18
C LEU A 159 24.14 0.49 -13.44
N GLY A 160 24.29 1.06 -14.64
CA GLY A 160 23.80 0.45 -15.88
C GLY A 160 22.27 0.41 -16.01
N VAL A 161 21.52 1.19 -15.21
CA VAL A 161 20.06 1.32 -15.31
C VAL A 161 19.67 2.02 -16.61
N VAL A 162 20.54 2.92 -17.09
CA VAL A 162 20.41 3.62 -18.37
C VAL A 162 21.73 3.55 -19.13
N SER A 163 21.67 3.77 -20.45
CA SER A 163 22.88 3.87 -21.28
C SER A 163 23.85 4.92 -20.73
N PRO A 164 25.18 4.72 -20.81
CA PRO A 164 26.17 5.76 -20.51
C PRO A 164 25.94 7.07 -21.28
N SER A 165 25.34 7.00 -22.48
CA SER A 165 24.99 8.15 -23.32
C SER A 165 23.61 8.74 -23.04
N ALA A 166 22.84 8.18 -22.09
CA ALA A 166 21.46 8.63 -21.84
C ALA A 166 21.44 10.09 -21.39
N GLU A 167 20.71 10.93 -22.11
CA GLU A 167 20.61 12.37 -21.80
C GLU A 167 19.64 12.65 -20.66
N MET A 168 19.79 13.83 -20.07
CA MET A 168 18.90 14.32 -19.05
C MET A 168 17.55 14.65 -19.68
N SER A 169 16.43 14.16 -19.10
CA SER A 169 15.09 14.47 -19.62
C SER A 169 14.79 15.99 -19.54
N PRO A 170 13.68 16.47 -20.10
CA PRO A 170 13.15 17.78 -19.70
C PRO A 170 12.77 17.79 -18.20
N PRO A 171 12.78 18.96 -17.53
CA PRO A 171 12.15 19.10 -16.21
C PRO A 171 10.64 18.81 -16.29
N ALA A 172 10.08 18.33 -15.18
CA ALA A 172 8.66 18.02 -15.04
C ALA A 172 7.80 19.27 -14.82
#